data_AF-A0A396KBH6-F1
#
_entry.id   AF-A0A396KBH6-F1
#
_cell.length_a   1.000
_cell.length_b   1.000
_cell.length_c   1.000
_cell.angle_alpha   90.00
_cell.angle_beta   90.00
_cell.angle_gamma   90.00
#
_symmetry.space_group_name_H-M   'P 1'
#
loop_
_entity.id
_entity.type
_entity.pdbx_description
1 polymer ?
#
loop_
_entity_poly.entity_id
_entity_poly.type
_entity_poly.pdbx_seq_one_letter_code
_entity_poly.pdbx_strand_id
1 'polypeptide(L)'
;MILSQKNIEEIAVAVIRDFQKSFFGSEADDPARFALPTPIDQFASDYLNLKVSFQKLSSDGSIYGLTAYVDTEYQIEVDGSQRSIFLKTNDVVLDKSFIEPENIRKLCGKRRFTLAHECAHQILFQLDADDRKIACHKRPEVRKKGSRVLRTQEDWNEWQANSLGAAILMPQSEVDRAMWFINSRKPLTCYGWRFYNKDQVKIDTFCGVFGVSRSAAAIRLEQLGYLNRKKDYEYRDPLEVWP
;
A
#
# COMPACT_ATOMS: atom_id res chain seq x y z
N MET A 1 -5.21 3.36 -18.66
CA MET A 1 -4.12 2.53 -19.27
C MET A 1 -4.03 1.19 -18.53
N ILE A 2 -3.52 0.10 -19.15
CA ILE A 2 -3.22 -1.16 -18.44
C ILE A 2 -1.71 -1.42 -18.55
N LEU A 3 -1.02 -1.34 -17.42
CA LEU A 3 0.41 -1.55 -17.29
C LEU A 3 0.74 -2.98 -16.88
N SER A 4 1.89 -3.47 -17.31
CA SER A 4 2.48 -4.68 -16.75
C SER A 4 2.98 -4.41 -15.33
N GLN A 5 3.06 -5.45 -14.50
CA GLN A 5 3.64 -5.34 -13.15
C GLN A 5 5.07 -4.77 -13.19
N LYS A 6 5.86 -5.15 -14.20
CA LYS A 6 7.22 -4.62 -14.38
C LYS A 6 7.22 -3.10 -14.59
N ASN A 7 6.32 -2.57 -15.40
CA ASN A 7 6.27 -1.12 -15.62
C ASN A 7 5.78 -0.38 -14.37
N ILE A 8 4.90 -1.00 -13.57
CA ILE A 8 4.50 -0.46 -12.28
C ILE A 8 5.69 -0.36 -11.32
N GLU A 9 6.54 -1.39 -11.27
CA GLU A 9 7.78 -1.33 -10.47
C GLU A 9 8.73 -0.25 -10.98
N GLU A 10 8.89 -0.10 -12.30
CA GLU A 10 9.74 0.95 -12.88
C GLU A 10 9.24 2.36 -12.50
N ILE A 11 7.92 2.58 -12.51
CA ILE A 11 7.30 3.82 -12.02
C ILE A 11 7.59 4.02 -10.53
N ALA A 12 7.37 2.99 -9.71
CA ALA A 12 7.63 3.06 -8.27
C ALA A 12 9.10 3.41 -7.98
N VAL A 13 10.05 2.76 -8.67
CA VAL A 13 11.48 3.03 -8.51
C VAL A 13 11.81 4.47 -8.89
N ALA A 14 11.31 4.97 -10.01
CA ALA A 14 11.56 6.34 -10.43
C ALA A 14 11.04 7.36 -9.40
N VAL A 15 9.78 7.21 -9.00
CA VAL A 15 9.09 8.12 -8.07
C VAL A 15 9.72 8.08 -6.67
N ILE A 16 9.98 6.89 -6.14
CA ILE A 16 10.56 6.75 -4.81
C ILE A 16 12.00 7.24 -4.77
N ARG A 17 12.80 6.96 -5.80
CA ARG A 17 14.20 7.40 -5.82
C ARG A 17 14.30 8.93 -5.78
N ASP A 18 13.45 9.61 -6.54
CA ASP A 18 13.41 11.08 -6.55
C ASP A 18 12.99 11.62 -5.17
N PHE A 19 11.89 11.10 -4.63
CA PHE A 19 11.43 11.46 -3.29
C PHE A 19 12.47 11.21 -2.20
N GLN A 20 13.05 10.00 -2.13
CA GLN A 20 14.04 9.65 -1.11
C GLN A 20 15.26 10.56 -1.14
N LYS A 21 15.71 10.93 -2.34
CA LYS A 21 16.83 11.87 -2.49
C LYS A 21 16.48 13.26 -1.94
N SER A 22 15.27 13.74 -2.19
CA SER A 22 14.79 15.02 -1.65
C SER A 22 14.56 14.99 -0.14
N PHE A 23 14.10 13.86 0.41
CA PHE A 23 13.65 13.75 1.80
C PHE A 23 14.76 13.34 2.77
N PHE A 24 15.54 12.32 2.43
CA PHE A 24 16.60 11.77 3.29
C PHE A 24 17.99 12.35 2.97
N GLY A 25 18.13 13.09 1.86
CA GLY A 25 19.41 13.67 1.46
C GLY A 25 20.51 12.61 1.34
N SER A 26 21.68 12.89 1.95
CA SER A 26 22.85 12.01 1.88
C SER A 26 22.67 10.67 2.60
N GLU A 27 21.71 10.54 3.52
CA GLU A 27 21.42 9.25 4.17
C GLU A 27 20.93 8.22 3.13
N ALA A 28 20.18 8.66 2.11
CA ALA A 28 19.69 7.76 1.06
C ALA A 28 20.84 7.01 0.33
N ASP A 29 22.01 7.65 0.24
CA ASP A 29 23.20 7.17 -0.46
C ASP A 29 24.18 6.40 0.44
N ASP A 30 23.97 6.35 1.75
CA ASP A 30 24.82 5.59 2.66
C ASP A 30 24.72 4.07 2.34
N PRO A 31 25.82 3.37 2.05
CA PRO A 31 25.79 1.93 1.83
C PRO A 31 25.64 1.12 3.13
N ALA A 32 25.99 1.70 4.29
CA ALA A 32 25.98 1.02 5.59
C ALA A 32 24.64 1.15 6.33
N ARG A 33 23.75 2.04 5.89
CA ARG A 33 22.44 2.21 6.54
C ARG A 33 21.56 0.98 6.41
N PHE A 34 20.59 0.93 7.31
CA PHE A 34 19.47 0.01 7.20
C PHE A 34 18.45 0.47 6.12
N ALA A 35 17.37 -0.28 5.95
CA ALA A 35 16.28 0.09 5.04
C ALA A 35 15.52 1.33 5.50
N LEU A 36 15.20 2.22 4.56
CA LEU A 36 14.41 3.44 4.78
C LEU A 36 12.98 3.20 4.33
N PRO A 37 12.02 3.04 5.25
CA PRO A 37 10.62 2.93 4.88
C PRO A 37 10.11 4.27 4.35
N THR A 38 9.22 4.25 3.37
CA THR A 38 8.64 5.47 2.82
C THR A 38 7.83 6.21 3.90
N PRO A 39 8.18 7.47 4.23
CA PRO A 39 7.35 8.33 5.08
C PRO A 39 6.11 8.75 4.32
N ILE A 40 5.10 7.88 4.33
CA ILE A 40 3.99 7.95 3.37
C ILE A 40 3.16 9.24 3.48
N ASP A 41 3.06 9.82 4.68
CA ASP A 41 2.36 11.08 4.87
C ASP A 41 3.10 12.24 4.18
N GLN A 42 4.43 12.34 4.34
CA GLN A 42 5.27 13.34 3.66
C GLN A 42 5.37 13.09 2.15
N PHE A 43 5.39 11.81 1.74
CA PHE A 43 5.31 11.46 0.33
C PHE A 43 3.99 11.98 -0.29
N ALA A 44 2.87 11.81 0.41
CA ALA A 44 1.59 12.32 -0.07
C ALA A 44 1.54 13.86 -0.07
N SER A 45 1.86 14.51 1.06
CA SER A 45 1.71 15.96 1.21
C SER A 45 2.80 16.75 0.50
N ASP A 46 4.06 16.42 0.75
CA ASP A 46 5.18 17.29 0.39
C ASP A 46 5.65 17.01 -1.04
N TYR A 47 5.61 15.74 -1.45
CA TYR A 47 6.08 15.32 -2.78
C TYR A 47 4.96 15.29 -3.83
N LEU A 48 3.79 14.72 -3.53
CA LEU A 48 2.65 14.69 -4.46
C LEU A 48 1.72 15.90 -4.34
N ASN A 49 1.93 16.78 -3.35
CA ASN A 49 1.06 17.94 -3.08
C ASN A 49 -0.42 17.56 -2.85
N LEU A 50 -0.65 16.43 -2.18
CA LEU A 50 -1.97 15.93 -1.83
C LEU A 50 -2.44 16.49 -0.48
N LYS A 51 -3.73 16.82 -0.39
CA LYS A 51 -4.36 17.25 0.86
C LYS A 51 -5.07 16.09 1.52
N VAL A 52 -4.41 15.49 2.50
CA VAL A 52 -4.94 14.32 3.21
C VAL A 52 -5.83 14.76 4.36
N SER A 53 -7.07 14.26 4.40
CA SER A 53 -8.01 14.49 5.50
C SER A 53 -8.69 13.19 5.93
N PHE A 54 -9.38 13.22 7.08
CA PHE A 54 -10.07 12.06 7.64
C PHE A 54 -11.55 12.37 7.87
N GLN A 55 -12.43 11.58 7.28
CA GLN A 55 -13.89 11.73 7.44
C GLN A 55 -14.56 10.36 7.52
N LYS A 56 -15.79 10.28 8.04
CA LYS A 56 -16.55 9.02 7.98
C LYS A 56 -17.02 8.81 6.54
N LEU A 57 -16.54 7.76 5.88
CA LEU A 57 -16.81 7.52 4.46
C LEU A 57 -17.96 6.56 4.21
N SER A 58 -18.20 5.61 5.11
CA SER A 58 -19.38 4.73 5.07
C SER A 58 -19.74 4.20 6.45
N SER A 59 -21.02 3.91 6.68
CA SER A 59 -21.51 3.35 7.95
C SER A 59 -20.91 1.97 8.24
N ASP A 60 -20.84 1.12 7.22
CA ASP A 60 -20.40 -0.28 7.28
C ASP A 60 -18.87 -0.47 7.18
N GLY A 61 -18.11 0.61 6.96
CA GLY A 61 -16.67 0.55 6.76
C GLY A 61 -16.23 -0.15 5.47
N SER A 62 -17.08 -0.14 4.44
CA SER A 62 -16.79 -0.63 3.09
C SER A 62 -15.83 0.26 2.31
N ILE A 63 -15.78 1.57 2.59
CA ILE A 63 -14.90 2.54 1.92
C ILE A 63 -13.78 2.95 2.89
N TYR A 64 -12.53 2.91 2.42
CA TYR A 64 -11.37 3.31 3.22
C TYR A 64 -10.69 4.58 2.76
N GLY A 65 -10.79 4.90 1.48
CA GLY A 65 -10.10 6.02 0.86
C GLY A 65 -10.85 6.52 -0.36
N LEU A 66 -10.70 7.81 -0.63
CA LEU A 66 -11.18 8.51 -1.81
C LEU A 66 -10.07 9.44 -2.30
N THR A 67 -9.87 9.48 -3.62
CA THR A 67 -8.98 10.43 -4.28
C THR A 67 -9.75 11.25 -5.30
N ALA A 68 -9.60 12.58 -5.24
CA ALA A 68 -10.24 13.52 -6.15
C ALA A 68 -9.26 14.06 -7.20
N TYR A 69 -9.48 13.67 -8.45
CA TYR A 69 -8.71 14.14 -9.61
C TYR A 69 -9.13 15.50 -10.12
N VAL A 70 -10.38 15.86 -9.82
CA VAL A 70 -11.01 17.13 -10.16
C VAL A 70 -11.94 17.52 -9.04
N ASP A 71 -12.31 18.79 -9.01
CA ASP A 71 -13.32 19.29 -8.10
C ASP A 71 -14.64 18.54 -8.33
N THR A 72 -15.12 17.83 -7.31
CA THR A 72 -16.29 16.95 -7.40
C THR A 72 -17.05 16.92 -6.08
N GLU A 73 -18.35 16.65 -6.17
CA GLU A 73 -19.17 16.31 -5.03
C GLU A 73 -19.34 14.79 -4.97
N TYR A 74 -19.06 14.20 -3.82
CA TYR A 74 -19.21 12.77 -3.59
C TYR A 74 -20.32 12.52 -2.56
N GLN A 75 -21.33 11.75 -2.94
CA GLN A 75 -22.45 11.38 -2.07
C GLN A 75 -22.11 10.10 -1.31
N ILE A 76 -22.24 10.15 0.02
CA ILE A 76 -22.03 9.02 0.91
C ILE A 76 -23.26 8.79 1.78
N GLU A 77 -23.46 7.54 2.18
CA GLU A 77 -24.47 7.15 3.15
C GLU A 77 -23.84 6.89 4.51
N VAL A 78 -24.18 7.75 5.48
CA VAL A 78 -23.68 7.67 6.86
C VAL A 78 -24.87 7.70 7.81
N ASP A 79 -25.00 6.65 8.63
CA ASP A 79 -26.05 6.46 9.63
C ASP A 79 -27.47 6.56 9.04
N GLY A 80 -27.68 5.99 7.85
CA GLY A 80 -28.95 6.01 7.12
C GLY A 80 -29.31 7.37 6.49
N SER A 81 -28.40 8.34 6.53
CA SER A 81 -28.57 9.66 5.91
C SER A 81 -27.58 9.86 4.76
N GLN A 82 -28.07 10.37 3.63
CA GLN A 82 -27.21 10.82 2.53
C GLN A 82 -26.52 12.12 2.91
N ARG A 83 -25.20 12.19 2.70
CA ARG A 83 -24.37 13.37 2.92
C ARG A 83 -23.48 13.59 1.71
N SER A 84 -23.22 14.84 1.38
CA SER A 84 -22.25 15.17 0.37
C SER A 84 -20.93 15.65 0.96
N ILE A 85 -19.85 15.22 0.34
CA ILE A 85 -18.50 15.72 0.59
C ILE A 85 -18.05 16.44 -0.68
N PHE A 86 -17.75 17.72 -0.54
CA PHE A 86 -17.10 18.49 -1.60
C PHE A 86 -15.59 18.23 -1.53
N LEU A 87 -15.05 17.67 -2.61
CA LEU A 87 -13.64 17.37 -2.75
C LEU A 87 -13.05 18.27 -3.82
N LYS A 88 -11.92 18.90 -3.51
CA LYS A 88 -11.13 19.63 -4.50
C LYS A 88 -10.13 18.69 -5.16
N THR A 89 -9.66 19.10 -6.33
CA THR A 89 -8.51 18.47 -7.00
C THR A 89 -7.35 18.29 -6.01
N ASN A 90 -6.76 17.09 -6.00
CA ASN A 90 -5.69 16.64 -5.08
C ASN A 90 -6.12 16.41 -3.62
N ASP A 91 -7.41 16.46 -3.29
CA ASP A 91 -7.88 16.01 -1.99
C ASP A 91 -7.85 14.47 -1.93
N VAL A 92 -7.30 13.95 -0.83
CA VAL A 92 -7.40 12.54 -0.45
C VAL A 92 -8.12 12.46 0.88
N VAL A 93 -9.19 11.67 0.95
CA VAL A 93 -9.95 11.47 2.18
C VAL A 93 -9.86 10.03 2.61
N LEU A 94 -9.34 9.80 3.81
CA LEU A 94 -9.29 8.47 4.43
C LEU A 94 -10.41 8.32 5.47
N ASP A 95 -10.83 7.09 5.72
CA ASP A 95 -11.86 6.85 6.72
C ASP A 95 -11.39 7.22 8.14
N LYS A 96 -12.24 7.93 8.89
CA LYS A 96 -11.92 8.42 10.24
C LYS A 96 -11.54 7.31 11.23
N SER A 97 -11.97 6.07 10.99
CA SER A 97 -11.62 4.95 11.88
C SER A 97 -10.10 4.72 11.99
N PHE A 98 -9.31 5.21 11.03
CA PHE A 98 -7.85 5.13 11.11
C PHE A 98 -7.21 6.02 12.19
N ILE A 99 -7.91 7.07 12.63
CA ILE A 99 -7.40 8.03 13.62
C ILE A 99 -8.13 7.94 14.97
N GLU A 100 -9.11 7.04 15.09
CA GLU A 100 -9.78 6.75 16.36
C GLU A 100 -8.78 6.15 17.35
N PRO A 101 -8.71 6.62 18.62
CA PRO A 101 -7.68 6.24 19.59
C PRO A 101 -7.46 4.73 19.74
N GLU A 102 -8.54 3.95 19.73
CA GLU A 102 -8.54 2.48 19.81
C GLU A 102 -7.94 1.80 18.57
N ASN A 103 -7.90 2.50 17.45
CA ASN A 103 -7.56 1.97 16.14
C ASN A 103 -6.20 2.46 15.62
N ILE A 104 -5.67 3.59 16.09
CA ILE A 104 -4.42 4.20 15.59
C ILE A 104 -3.29 3.16 15.45
N ARG A 105 -3.03 2.38 16.50
CA ARG A 105 -1.98 1.35 16.47
C ARG A 105 -2.40 0.11 15.67
N LYS A 106 -3.63 -0.36 15.87
CA LYS A 106 -4.16 -1.59 15.27
C LYS A 106 -4.28 -1.50 13.75
N LEU A 107 -4.67 -0.33 13.24
CA LEU A 107 -4.93 -0.07 11.83
C LEU A 107 -3.81 0.73 11.17
N CYS A 108 -2.70 1.04 11.86
CA CYS A 108 -1.60 1.84 11.32
C CYS A 108 -1.13 1.36 9.94
N GLY A 109 -0.81 0.06 9.81
CA GLY A 109 -0.37 -0.51 8.54
C GLY A 109 -1.44 -0.49 7.45
N LYS A 110 -2.72 -0.61 7.83
CA LYS A 110 -3.85 -0.50 6.90
C LYS A 110 -4.01 0.95 6.43
N ARG A 111 -3.95 1.94 7.33
CA ARG A 111 -3.98 3.37 6.99
C ARG A 111 -2.85 3.73 6.04
N ARG A 112 -1.61 3.34 6.35
CA ARG A 112 -0.43 3.60 5.53
C ARG A 112 -0.59 3.02 4.12
N PHE A 113 -1.09 1.78 4.03
CA PHE A 113 -1.36 1.15 2.74
C PHE A 113 -2.54 1.80 1.99
N THR A 114 -3.57 2.25 2.70
CA THR A 114 -4.66 3.03 2.08
C THR A 114 -4.12 4.32 1.48
N LEU A 115 -3.35 5.10 2.23
CA LEU A 115 -2.76 6.33 1.70
C LEU A 115 -1.83 6.07 0.51
N ALA A 116 -0.97 5.04 0.57
CA ALA A 116 -0.10 4.69 -0.55
C ALA A 116 -0.88 4.28 -1.81
N HIS A 117 -2.01 3.61 -1.64
CA HIS A 117 -2.91 3.25 -2.72
C HIS A 117 -3.59 4.49 -3.33
N GLU A 118 -4.07 5.43 -2.52
CA GLU A 118 -4.64 6.70 -3.01
C GLU A 118 -3.56 7.55 -3.73
N CYS A 119 -2.32 7.55 -3.24
CA CYS A 119 -1.19 8.19 -3.94
C CYS A 119 -0.91 7.53 -5.29
N ALA A 120 -0.98 6.20 -5.36
CA ALA A 120 -0.77 5.46 -6.60
C ALA A 120 -1.84 5.80 -7.65
N HIS A 121 -3.09 5.93 -7.22
CA HIS A 121 -4.20 6.41 -8.03
C HIS A 121 -3.89 7.78 -8.66
N GLN A 122 -3.42 8.75 -7.86
CA GLN A 122 -3.00 10.06 -8.37
C GLN A 122 -1.88 9.98 -9.42
N ILE A 123 -0.83 9.18 -9.16
CA ILE A 123 0.31 9.04 -10.08
C ILE A 123 -0.16 8.40 -11.40
N LEU A 124 -0.94 7.33 -11.32
CA LEU A 124 -1.44 6.62 -12.51
C LEU A 124 -2.36 7.50 -13.35
N PHE A 125 -3.20 8.31 -12.70
CA PHE A 125 -4.06 9.28 -13.38
C PHE A 125 -3.23 10.34 -14.14
N GLN A 126 -2.16 10.86 -13.54
CA GLN A 126 -1.28 11.83 -14.21
C GLN A 126 -0.58 11.25 -15.44
N LEU A 127 -0.23 9.95 -15.40
CA LEU A 127 0.42 9.23 -16.49
C LEU A 127 -0.54 8.79 -17.61
N ASP A 128 -1.85 8.78 -17.39
CA ASP A 128 -2.81 8.44 -18.44
C ASP A 128 -2.88 9.54 -19.52
N ALA A 129 -3.24 9.18 -20.75
CA ALA A 129 -3.38 10.13 -21.85
C ALA A 129 -4.51 11.13 -21.59
N ASP A 130 -4.39 12.36 -22.10
CA ASP A 130 -5.34 13.45 -21.81
C ASP A 130 -6.79 13.11 -22.18
N ASP A 131 -7.03 12.40 -23.28
CA ASP A 131 -8.37 11.93 -23.68
C ASP A 131 -8.99 10.97 -22.66
N ARG A 132 -8.17 10.16 -21.98
CA ARG A 132 -8.62 9.23 -20.92
C ARG A 132 -8.83 9.94 -19.60
N LYS A 133 -8.04 10.97 -19.30
CA LYS A 133 -8.28 11.84 -18.14
C LYS A 133 -9.69 12.42 -18.24
N ILE A 134 -10.09 12.97 -19.38
CA ILE A 134 -11.43 13.56 -19.60
C ILE A 134 -12.57 12.56 -19.31
N ALA A 135 -12.40 11.28 -19.65
CA ALA A 135 -13.38 10.24 -19.33
C ALA A 135 -13.46 9.93 -17.82
N CYS A 136 -12.31 9.99 -17.13
CA CYS A 136 -12.19 9.73 -15.69
C CYS A 136 -12.60 10.94 -14.82
N HIS A 137 -12.61 12.17 -15.37
CA HIS A 137 -13.09 13.41 -14.71
C HIS A 137 -14.55 13.32 -14.20
N LYS A 138 -15.31 12.30 -14.60
CA LYS A 138 -16.74 12.19 -14.22
C LYS A 138 -16.97 11.50 -12.88
N ARG A 139 -15.98 10.83 -12.27
CA ARG A 139 -16.15 10.07 -11.02
C ARG A 139 -14.86 10.02 -10.19
N PRO A 140 -14.90 10.34 -8.89
CA PRO A 140 -13.78 10.05 -8.00
C PRO A 140 -13.56 8.54 -7.88
N GLU A 141 -12.31 8.12 -7.69
CA GLU A 141 -11.98 6.71 -7.46
C GLU A 141 -12.19 6.34 -5.99
N VAL A 142 -12.82 5.18 -5.78
CA VAL A 142 -13.35 4.75 -4.49
C VAL A 142 -12.79 3.39 -4.12
N ARG A 143 -11.91 3.36 -3.14
CA ARG A 143 -11.37 2.09 -2.66
C ARG A 143 -12.38 1.37 -1.76
N LYS A 144 -12.97 0.30 -2.29
CA LYS A 144 -13.89 -0.59 -1.56
C LYS A 144 -13.22 -1.84 -1.00
N LYS A 145 -13.87 -2.47 -0.01
CA LYS A 145 -13.42 -3.74 0.59
C LYS A 145 -13.60 -4.92 -0.39
N GLY A 146 -12.58 -5.18 -1.20
CA GLY A 146 -12.33 -6.45 -1.88
C GLY A 146 -13.03 -6.67 -3.23
N SER A 147 -12.26 -7.16 -4.21
CA SER A 147 -12.70 -7.99 -5.34
C SER A 147 -11.48 -8.81 -5.79
N ARG A 148 -11.62 -10.14 -5.95
CA ARG A 148 -10.50 -11.05 -6.32
C ARG A 148 -10.60 -11.58 -7.76
N VAL A 149 -11.41 -10.96 -8.62
CA VAL A 149 -11.47 -11.33 -10.04
C VAL A 149 -11.47 -10.06 -10.86
N LEU A 150 -10.42 -9.84 -11.66
CA LEU A 150 -10.31 -8.70 -12.57
C LEU A 150 -11.27 -8.92 -13.74
N ARG A 151 -12.39 -8.17 -13.79
CA ARG A 151 -13.41 -8.31 -14.84
C ARG A 151 -13.69 -7.01 -15.57
N THR A 152 -13.41 -5.88 -14.93
CA THR A 152 -13.73 -4.53 -15.41
C THR A 152 -12.48 -3.66 -15.51
N GLN A 153 -12.56 -2.54 -16.22
CA GLN A 153 -11.49 -1.54 -16.26
C GLN A 153 -11.21 -0.98 -14.84
N GLU A 154 -12.25 -0.84 -14.01
CA GLU A 154 -12.12 -0.43 -12.62
C GLU A 154 -11.32 -1.46 -11.80
N ASP A 155 -11.54 -2.77 -12.00
CA ASP A 155 -10.74 -3.80 -11.33
C ASP A 155 -9.26 -3.73 -11.73
N TRP A 156 -8.96 -3.42 -12.99
CA TRP A 156 -7.58 -3.21 -13.44
C TRP A 156 -6.96 -1.95 -12.83
N ASN A 157 -7.71 -0.85 -12.71
CA ASN A 157 -7.25 0.37 -12.05
C ASN A 157 -6.91 0.09 -10.58
N GLU A 158 -7.81 -0.58 -9.86
CA GLU A 158 -7.61 -1.00 -8.47
C GLU A 158 -6.41 -1.94 -8.31
N TRP A 159 -6.22 -2.90 -9.22
CA TRP A 159 -5.06 -3.79 -9.18
C TRP A 159 -3.75 -3.02 -9.42
N GLN A 160 -3.74 -2.09 -10.36
CA GLN A 160 -2.56 -1.25 -10.63
C GLN A 160 -2.24 -0.36 -9.42
N ALA A 161 -3.24 0.29 -8.82
CA ALA A 161 -3.07 1.12 -7.63
C ALA A 161 -2.62 0.31 -6.41
N ASN A 162 -3.15 -0.90 -6.21
CA ASN A 162 -2.67 -1.81 -5.16
C ASN A 162 -1.21 -2.22 -5.39
N SER A 163 -0.83 -2.53 -6.63
CA SER A 163 0.53 -2.93 -6.99
C SER A 163 1.51 -1.78 -6.80
N LEU A 164 1.19 -0.60 -7.34
CA LEU A 164 2.01 0.60 -7.21
C LEU A 164 2.08 1.07 -5.75
N GLY A 165 0.96 1.09 -5.02
CA GLY A 165 0.92 1.46 -3.61
C GLY A 165 1.77 0.53 -2.73
N ALA A 166 1.80 -0.77 -3.02
CA ALA A 166 2.70 -1.71 -2.35
C ALA A 166 4.17 -1.39 -2.65
N ALA A 167 4.50 -1.07 -3.90
CA ALA A 167 5.86 -0.74 -4.33
C ALA A 167 6.33 0.63 -3.82
N ILE A 168 5.44 1.61 -3.66
CA ILE A 168 5.70 2.89 -3.00
C ILE A 168 5.99 2.68 -1.52
N LEU A 169 5.15 1.90 -0.83
CA LEU A 169 5.27 1.71 0.63
C LEU A 169 6.45 0.79 1.00
N MET A 170 6.76 -0.18 0.14
CA MET A 170 7.86 -1.13 0.28
C MET A 170 8.69 -1.18 -1.02
N PRO A 171 9.54 -0.15 -1.27
CA PRO A 171 10.35 -0.05 -2.48
C PRO A 171 11.31 -1.23 -2.60
N GLN A 172 11.46 -1.79 -3.81
CA GLN A 172 12.26 -3.00 -4.01
C GLN A 172 13.68 -2.86 -3.46
N SER A 173 14.36 -1.74 -3.73
CA SER A 173 15.72 -1.46 -3.23
C SER A 173 15.79 -1.48 -1.70
N GLU A 174 14.77 -0.99 -1.02
CA GLU A 174 14.70 -0.95 0.44
C GLU A 174 14.30 -2.30 1.02
N VAL A 175 13.44 -3.07 0.33
CA VAL A 175 13.14 -4.47 0.66
C VAL A 175 14.41 -5.32 0.53
N ASP A 176 15.18 -5.16 -0.54
CA ASP A 176 16.45 -5.87 -0.75
C ASP A 176 17.44 -5.60 0.39
N ARG A 177 17.55 -4.33 0.83
CA ARG A 177 18.36 -3.95 1.99
C ARG A 177 17.83 -4.59 3.26
N ALA A 178 16.54 -4.44 3.56
CA ALA A 178 15.93 -5.01 4.75
C ALA A 178 16.16 -6.53 4.82
N MET A 179 15.94 -7.24 3.72
CA MET A 179 16.12 -8.70 3.65
C MET A 179 17.59 -9.12 3.73
N TRP A 180 18.53 -8.28 3.27
CA TRP A 180 19.96 -8.52 3.48
C TRP A 180 20.32 -8.53 4.97
N PHE A 181 19.84 -7.56 5.74
CA PHE A 181 20.07 -7.52 7.18
C PHE A 181 19.27 -8.57 7.96
N ILE A 182 17.99 -8.79 7.62
CA ILE A 182 17.07 -9.65 8.39
C ILE A 182 17.37 -11.14 8.16
N ASN A 183 17.69 -11.54 6.93
CA ASN A 183 17.81 -12.96 6.58
C ASN A 183 18.90 -13.24 5.53
N SER A 184 19.89 -12.36 5.37
CA SER A 184 20.97 -12.51 4.39
C SER A 184 20.45 -12.76 2.96
N ARG A 185 19.38 -12.04 2.58
CA ARG A 185 18.65 -12.18 1.31
C ARG A 185 18.02 -13.55 1.05
N LYS A 186 18.01 -14.45 2.04
CA LYS A 186 17.32 -15.73 1.91
C LYS A 186 15.80 -15.50 2.00
N PRO A 187 15.00 -16.21 1.19
CA PRO A 187 13.55 -16.12 1.31
C PRO A 187 13.07 -16.68 2.65
N LEU A 188 12.01 -16.08 3.18
CA LEU A 188 11.24 -16.63 4.31
C LEU A 188 10.35 -17.78 3.83
N THR A 189 9.96 -18.68 4.73
CA THR A 189 8.96 -19.70 4.43
C THR A 189 7.66 -19.38 5.16
N CYS A 190 6.57 -19.34 4.41
CA CYS A 190 5.22 -19.23 4.94
C CYS A 190 4.45 -20.50 4.59
N TYR A 191 3.65 -21.00 5.52
CA TYR A 191 2.76 -22.14 5.32
C TYR A 191 1.34 -21.58 5.37
N GLY A 192 0.65 -21.61 4.22
CA GLY A 192 -0.63 -20.91 4.05
C GLY A 192 -0.46 -19.41 4.34
N TRP A 193 -0.92 -18.94 5.50
CA TRP A 193 -0.76 -17.56 5.98
C TRP A 193 0.02 -17.45 7.30
N ARG A 194 0.66 -18.53 7.71
CA ARG A 194 1.34 -18.66 9.00
C ARG A 194 2.85 -18.70 8.80
N PHE A 195 3.55 -18.01 9.70
CA PHE A 195 4.99 -18.07 9.82
C PHE A 195 5.29 -18.80 11.12
N TYR A 196 6.25 -19.73 11.08
CA TYR A 196 6.58 -20.56 12.22
C TYR A 196 8.02 -20.27 12.70
N ASN A 197 8.22 -20.39 14.02
CA ASN A 197 9.53 -20.31 14.67
C ASN A 197 10.36 -19.08 14.25
N LYS A 198 11.53 -19.33 13.65
CA LYS A 198 12.51 -18.29 13.30
C LYS A 198 12.01 -17.30 12.24
N ASP A 199 11.10 -17.71 11.37
CA ASP A 199 10.58 -16.83 10.32
C ASP A 199 9.49 -15.88 10.83
N GLN A 200 8.85 -16.20 11.96
CA GLN A 200 7.88 -15.32 12.62
C GLN A 200 8.55 -14.04 13.12
N VAL A 201 9.70 -14.15 13.80
CA VAL A 201 10.44 -12.98 14.28
C VAL A 201 10.90 -12.11 13.11
N LYS A 202 11.38 -12.73 12.03
CA LYS A 202 11.86 -12.02 10.83
C LYS A 202 10.76 -11.25 10.12
N ILE A 203 9.58 -11.87 9.92
CA ILE A 203 8.46 -11.15 9.30
C ILE A 203 7.96 -10.03 10.20
N ASP A 204 7.99 -10.20 11.53
CA ASP A 204 7.59 -9.17 12.48
C ASP A 204 8.57 -7.99 12.47
N THR A 205 9.88 -8.27 12.41
CA THR A 205 10.90 -7.25 12.19
C THR A 205 10.65 -6.51 10.88
N PHE A 206 10.44 -7.23 9.78
CA PHE A 206 10.15 -6.62 8.48
C PHE A 206 8.90 -5.73 8.51
N CYS A 207 7.81 -6.20 9.14
CA CYS A 207 6.57 -5.43 9.29
C CYS A 207 6.80 -4.18 10.13
N GLY A 208 7.61 -4.27 11.19
CA GLY A 208 7.99 -3.14 12.02
C GLY A 208 8.76 -2.06 11.26
N VAL A 209 9.69 -2.48 10.39
CA VAL A 209 10.48 -1.58 9.54
C VAL A 209 9.60 -0.79 8.58
N PHE A 210 8.75 -1.45 7.81
CA PHE A 210 7.93 -0.77 6.79
C PHE A 210 6.62 -0.19 7.34
N GLY A 211 6.25 -0.54 8.57
CA GLY A 211 4.99 -0.16 9.18
C GLY A 211 3.79 -0.74 8.42
N VAL A 212 3.86 -2.03 8.06
CA VAL A 212 2.85 -2.73 7.24
C VAL A 212 2.25 -3.92 7.97
N SER A 213 1.12 -4.44 7.46
CA SER A 213 0.56 -5.69 7.97
C SER A 213 1.35 -6.90 7.45
N ARG A 214 1.30 -8.03 8.18
CA ARG A 214 1.90 -9.30 7.73
C ARG A 214 1.40 -9.74 6.36
N SER A 215 0.11 -9.52 6.06
CA SER A 215 -0.46 -9.87 4.76
C SER A 215 0.16 -9.04 3.63
N ALA A 216 0.30 -7.71 3.82
CA ALA A 216 0.91 -6.84 2.84
C ALA A 216 2.39 -7.17 2.64
N ALA A 217 3.14 -7.37 3.74
CA ALA A 217 4.52 -7.82 3.70
C ALA A 217 4.68 -9.16 2.97
N ALA A 218 3.83 -10.14 3.28
CA ALA A 218 3.91 -11.47 2.68
C ALA A 218 3.68 -11.42 1.17
N ILE A 219 2.68 -10.66 0.71
CA ILE A 219 2.41 -10.46 -0.72
C ILE A 219 3.62 -9.81 -1.40
N ARG A 220 4.17 -8.74 -0.81
CA ARG A 220 5.30 -8.02 -1.40
C ARG A 220 6.57 -8.86 -1.46
N LEU A 221 6.89 -9.58 -0.38
CA LEU A 221 8.06 -10.46 -0.33
C LEU A 221 7.92 -11.62 -1.32
N GLU A 222 6.72 -12.17 -1.50
CA GLU A 222 6.45 -13.22 -2.50
C GLU A 222 6.67 -12.69 -3.93
N GLN A 223 6.15 -11.50 -4.24
CA GLN A 223 6.36 -10.84 -5.53
C GLN A 223 7.85 -10.60 -5.86
N LEU A 224 8.66 -10.30 -4.84
CA LEU A 224 10.09 -10.03 -4.99
C LEU A 224 10.98 -11.28 -4.82
N GLY A 225 10.40 -12.46 -4.60
CA GLY A 225 11.15 -13.72 -4.43
C GLY A 225 11.80 -13.92 -3.07
N TYR A 226 11.42 -13.12 -2.06
CA TYR A 226 11.86 -13.24 -0.67
C TYR A 226 10.89 -14.01 0.23
N LEU A 227 9.85 -14.62 -0.33
CA LEU A 227 8.96 -15.50 0.41
C LEU A 227 8.54 -16.70 -0.44
N ASN A 228 8.69 -17.89 0.14
CA ASN A 228 8.20 -19.14 -0.41
C ASN A 228 6.93 -19.55 0.33
N ARG A 229 5.81 -19.64 -0.39
CA ARG A 229 4.54 -20.09 0.16
C ARG A 229 4.38 -21.59 -0.06
N LYS A 230 4.32 -22.34 1.05
CA LYS A 230 4.05 -23.77 1.11
C LYS A 230 2.63 -24.05 1.58
N LYS A 231 2.13 -25.26 1.35
CA LYS A 231 0.81 -25.66 1.84
C LYS A 231 0.86 -25.93 3.35
N ASP A 232 -0.24 -25.67 4.05
CA ASP A 232 -0.30 -25.78 5.53
C ASP A 232 0.12 -27.16 6.04
N TYR A 233 -0.31 -28.24 5.38
CA TYR A 233 0.00 -29.62 5.79
C TYR A 233 1.47 -30.03 5.57
N GLU A 234 2.26 -29.21 4.85
CA GLU A 234 3.70 -29.44 4.70
C GLU A 234 4.47 -28.99 5.94
N TYR A 235 3.82 -28.28 6.87
CA TYR A 235 4.43 -27.94 8.13
C TYR A 235 4.62 -29.20 8.99
N ARG A 236 5.84 -29.39 9.47
CA ARG A 236 6.16 -30.38 10.50
C ARG A 236 6.81 -29.62 11.63
N ASP A 237 6.22 -29.66 12.82
CA ASP A 237 6.84 -29.02 13.96
C ASP A 237 8.05 -29.86 14.40
N PRO A 238 9.28 -29.32 14.35
CA PRO A 238 10.45 -30.06 14.82
C PRO A 238 10.42 -30.34 16.34
N LEU A 239 9.51 -29.69 17.08
CA LEU A 239 9.24 -29.96 18.51
C LEU A 239 8.09 -30.96 18.74
N GLU A 240 7.31 -31.31 17.70
CA GLU A 240 6.35 -32.41 17.80
C GLU A 240 7.09 -33.75 17.82
N VAL A 241 7.22 -34.32 19.02
CA VAL A 241 7.59 -35.72 19.21
C VAL A 241 6.38 -36.57 18.83
N TRP A 242 6.45 -37.25 17.70
CA TRP A 242 5.47 -38.25 17.32
C TRP A 242 5.61 -39.47 18.26
N PRO A 243 4.51 -40.04 18.79
CA PRO A 243 4.56 -41.27 19.58
C PRO A 243 5.01 -42.47 18.75
#